data_AF-A0A1V8S811-F1
#
_entry.id   AF-A0A1V8S811-F1
#
_cell.length_a   1.000
_cell.length_b   1.000
_cell.length_c   1.000
_cell.angle_alpha   90.00
_cell.angle_beta   90.00
_cell.angle_gamma   90.00
#
_symmetry.space_group_name_H-M   'P 1'
#
loop_
_entity.id
_entity.type
_entity.pdbx_description
1 polymer ?
#
loop_
_entity_poly.entity_id
_entity_poly.type
_entity_poly.pdbx_seq_one_letter_code
_entity_poly.pdbx_strand_id
1 'polypeptide(L)'
;MLSIKPSTQSWLEPGNFNSNSSAIIWVVQLLLFYDNARKGKTLDHVKHYCDNFLPQTVETPMGEILRWRLLLFQVSKDSVRNHEAFWDENEQVLTYEDTELRMDQIPTLLESEYRDCRRLLYEDLMFGTKDVSFMHAWALKDGANIDTVGWNFTQHRDNELLLRGTGKTLLAAIERSDQLCRLFLTDTRNPANGYTWRENAVASYEATVQELLKRLCILIHVSGGQPVRESEFLAMTWRNTQRRRSVTICHERVMIHVRYHKGQQQTGRYKENVHFLAYSVGELLLDYIVYVMPLRQILLRQQTPKALLSPFLWEKDGKVGIDGQLSPCLEDASIRARIPRLHVSSWRQITVAIVKTKFASHIGVSEVNVDDQDAEEIEEDIRIMTRQRNHKTQTVNRA
;
A
#
# COMPACT_ATOMS: atom_id res chain seq x y z
N MET A 1 14.68 14.98 31.94
CA MET A 1 15.02 13.55 32.10
C MET A 1 14.45 12.81 30.89
N LEU A 2 15.29 12.31 29.97
CA LEU A 2 14.85 11.80 28.64
C LEU A 2 14.04 10.50 28.70
N SER A 3 14.04 9.86 29.87
CA SER A 3 13.34 8.62 30.21
C SER A 3 11.97 8.83 30.86
N ILE A 4 11.56 10.09 31.07
CA ILE A 4 10.30 10.44 31.74
C ILE A 4 9.32 11.05 30.74
N LYS A 5 8.08 10.56 30.74
CA LYS A 5 6.96 11.14 30.00
C LYS A 5 6.66 12.55 30.55
N PRO A 6 6.76 13.62 29.74
CA PRO A 6 6.56 14.99 30.21
C PRO A 6 5.17 15.24 30.79
N SER A 7 4.15 14.58 30.23
CA SER A 7 2.74 14.74 30.61
C SER A 7 2.38 14.00 31.89
N THR A 8 2.90 12.79 32.10
CA THR A 8 2.47 11.91 33.19
C THR A 8 3.51 11.77 34.31
N GLN A 9 4.73 12.31 34.13
CA GLN A 9 5.87 12.15 35.03
C GLN A 9 6.24 10.68 35.32
N SER A 10 5.74 9.74 34.51
CA SER A 10 6.05 8.31 34.60
C SER A 10 7.17 7.93 33.64
N TRP A 11 7.78 6.75 33.85
CA TRP A 11 8.81 6.22 32.96
C TRP A 11 8.25 5.99 31.55
N LEU A 12 9.06 6.29 30.53
CA LEU A 12 8.79 5.92 29.15
C LEU A 12 8.87 4.40 29.00
N GLU A 13 7.99 3.84 28.17
CA GLU A 13 8.12 2.46 27.76
C GLU A 13 9.46 2.24 27.03
N PRO A 14 10.08 1.05 27.17
CA PRO A 14 11.39 0.77 26.61
C PRO A 14 11.53 1.12 25.12
N GLY A 15 10.49 0.85 24.31
CA GLY A 15 10.46 1.16 22.88
C GLY A 15 10.43 2.66 22.55
N ASN A 16 9.78 3.47 23.40
CA ASN A 16 9.71 4.92 23.25
C ASN A 16 11.00 5.60 23.72
N PHE A 17 11.59 5.12 24.81
CA PHE A 17 12.90 5.60 25.24
C PHE A 17 14.01 5.25 24.23
N ASN A 18 13.93 4.08 23.59
CA ASN A 18 14.83 3.70 22.48
C ASN A 18 14.75 4.68 21.29
N SER A 19 13.57 5.22 20.96
CA SER A 19 13.43 6.28 19.95
C SER A 19 14.26 7.52 20.30
N ASN A 20 14.18 7.96 21.56
CA ASN A 20 14.91 9.12 22.05
C ASN A 20 16.42 8.88 22.03
N SER A 21 16.88 7.71 22.49
CA SER A 21 18.29 7.32 22.42
C SER A 21 18.79 7.27 20.97
N SER A 22 17.97 6.76 20.04
CA SER A 22 18.30 6.73 18.61
C SER A 22 18.40 8.14 18.00
N ALA A 23 17.52 9.06 18.39
CA ALA A 23 17.57 10.45 17.96
C ALA A 23 18.86 11.15 18.44
N ILE A 24 19.26 10.91 19.70
CA ILE A 24 20.50 11.48 20.26
C ILE A 24 21.73 10.95 19.53
N ILE A 25 21.79 9.63 19.28
CA ILE A 25 22.88 9.02 18.50
C ILE A 25 22.97 9.68 17.12
N TRP A 26 21.83 9.88 16.45
CA TRP A 26 21.81 10.51 15.13
C TRP A 26 22.26 11.97 15.17
N VAL A 27 21.83 12.75 16.16
CA VAL A 27 22.26 14.15 16.35
C VAL A 27 23.77 14.22 16.59
N VAL A 28 24.33 13.34 17.42
CA VAL A 28 25.78 13.31 17.69
C VAL A 28 26.57 12.92 16.44
N GLN A 29 26.10 11.91 15.69
CA GLN A 29 26.69 11.54 14.40
C GLN A 29 26.66 12.71 13.40
N LEU A 30 25.56 13.46 13.35
CA LEU A 30 25.42 14.63 12.48
C LEU A 30 26.36 15.76 12.89
N LEU A 31 26.49 16.03 14.20
CA LEU A 31 27.40 17.06 14.72
C LEU A 31 28.86 16.72 14.44
N LEU A 32 29.26 15.46 14.65
CA LEU A 32 30.59 14.98 14.30
C LEU A 32 30.84 15.12 12.80
N PHE A 33 29.89 14.71 11.97
CA PHE A 33 30.03 14.87 10.52
C PHE A 33 30.15 16.34 10.10
N TYR A 34 29.31 17.22 10.64
CA TYR A 34 29.31 18.65 10.33
C TYR A 34 30.62 19.35 10.72
N ASP A 35 31.11 19.11 11.94
CA ASP A 35 32.37 19.71 12.41
C ASP A 35 33.57 19.23 11.56
N ASN A 36 33.60 17.95 11.19
CA ASN A 36 34.67 17.38 10.37
C ASN A 36 34.59 17.84 8.90
N ALA A 37 33.38 18.00 8.35
CA ALA A 37 33.15 18.56 7.02
C ALA A 37 33.65 20.02 6.92
N ARG A 38 33.44 20.82 7.98
CA ARG A 38 33.95 22.20 8.06
C ARG A 38 35.49 22.27 8.09
N LYS A 39 36.16 21.26 8.65
CA LYS A 39 37.62 21.21 8.83
C LYS A 39 38.38 20.64 7.63
N GLY A 40 37.69 20.19 6.57
CA GLY A 40 38.31 19.78 5.29
C GLY A 40 39.08 18.46 5.30
N LYS A 41 39.04 17.68 6.39
CA LYS A 41 39.64 16.34 6.49
C LYS A 41 38.60 15.35 7.01
N THR A 42 37.80 14.80 6.11
CA THR A 42 36.49 14.23 6.48
C THR A 42 36.56 12.79 6.98
N LEU A 43 37.24 11.88 6.29
CA LEU A 43 37.08 10.45 6.58
C LEU A 43 37.90 9.97 7.78
N ASP A 44 39.18 10.36 7.87
CA ASP A 44 40.07 9.85 8.92
C ASP A 44 39.71 10.40 10.31
N HIS A 45 39.30 11.66 10.39
CA HIS A 45 38.82 12.22 11.66
C HIS A 45 37.47 11.65 12.05
N VAL A 46 36.55 11.45 11.10
CA VAL A 46 35.27 10.78 11.40
C VAL A 46 35.52 9.38 11.94
N LYS A 47 36.42 8.60 11.32
CA LYS A 47 36.83 7.30 11.86
C LYS A 47 37.41 7.42 13.27
N HIS A 48 38.37 8.32 13.48
CA HIS A 48 38.98 8.53 14.79
C HIS A 48 37.96 8.87 15.89
N TYR A 49 37.00 9.77 15.60
CA TYR A 49 35.96 10.12 16.57
C TYR A 49 34.96 8.97 16.78
N CYS A 50 34.58 8.26 15.72
CA CYS A 50 33.71 7.09 15.82
C CYS A 50 34.36 5.98 16.67
N ASP A 51 35.64 5.70 16.45
CA ASP A 51 36.36 4.61 17.12
C ASP A 51 36.66 4.90 18.59
N ASN A 52 36.78 6.18 18.97
CA ASN A 52 37.09 6.55 20.36
C ASN A 52 35.85 6.88 21.19
N PHE A 53 34.79 7.40 20.58
CA PHE A 53 33.64 7.92 21.33
C PHE A 53 32.33 7.20 21.07
N LEU A 54 32.14 6.59 19.90
CA LEU A 54 30.91 5.88 19.53
C LEU A 54 30.94 4.35 19.65
N PRO A 55 31.98 3.63 20.13
CA PRO A 55 31.83 2.20 20.37
C PRO A 55 31.05 1.92 21.65
N GLN A 56 30.29 0.82 21.65
CA GLN A 56 29.53 0.33 22.80
C GLN A 56 30.43 -0.12 23.96
N THR A 57 31.67 -0.50 23.65
CA THR A 57 32.63 -1.07 24.60
C THR A 57 33.38 -0.01 25.39
N VAL A 58 33.33 1.26 24.99
CA VAL A 58 34.09 2.34 25.63
C VAL A 58 33.23 3.04 26.68
N GLU A 59 33.83 3.42 27.80
CA GLU A 59 33.21 4.19 28.88
C GLU A 59 33.05 5.67 28.53
N THR A 60 32.32 5.97 27.47
CA THR A 60 31.92 7.34 27.12
C THR A 60 30.42 7.51 27.36
N PRO A 61 29.91 8.76 27.49
CA PRO A 61 28.47 9.01 27.53
C PRO A 61 27.71 8.40 26.34
N MET A 62 28.36 8.34 25.17
CA MET A 62 27.78 7.74 23.97
C MET A 62 27.84 6.22 23.98
N GLY A 63 28.93 5.62 24.44
CA GLY A 63 29.02 4.18 24.69
C GLY A 63 27.92 3.71 25.64
N GLU A 64 27.66 4.50 26.68
CA GLU A 64 26.57 4.24 27.63
C GLU A 64 25.19 4.33 26.98
N ILE A 65 24.89 5.41 26.23
CA ILE A 65 23.62 5.54 25.50
C ILE A 65 23.40 4.37 24.52
N LEU A 66 24.46 3.89 23.86
CA LEU A 66 24.40 2.74 22.97
C LEU A 66 24.14 1.43 23.73
N ARG A 67 24.74 1.23 24.90
CA ARG A 67 24.47 0.09 25.79
C ARG A 67 23.02 0.12 26.29
N TRP A 68 22.54 1.26 26.77
CA TRP A 68 21.13 1.45 27.16
C TRP A 68 20.21 1.13 25.99
N ARG A 69 20.53 1.58 24.77
CA ARG A 69 19.74 1.28 23.59
C ARG A 69 19.61 -0.22 23.34
N LEU A 70 20.72 -0.97 23.41
CA LEU A 70 20.71 -2.43 23.25
C LEU A 70 19.96 -3.15 24.36
N LEU A 71 20.17 -2.74 25.61
CA LEU A 71 19.45 -3.29 26.76
C LEU A 71 17.94 -3.05 26.61
N LEU A 72 17.53 -1.85 26.23
CA LEU A 72 16.12 -1.52 26.00
C LEU A 72 15.53 -2.29 24.82
N PHE A 73 16.34 -2.63 23.81
CA PHE A 73 15.93 -3.56 22.75
C PHE A 73 15.63 -4.94 23.30
N GLN A 74 16.52 -5.48 24.13
CA GLN A 74 16.35 -6.79 24.75
C GLN A 74 15.14 -6.80 25.69
N VAL A 75 15.04 -5.82 26.59
CA VAL A 75 13.90 -5.70 27.52
C VAL A 75 12.58 -5.52 26.76
N SER A 76 12.56 -4.76 25.66
CA SER A 76 11.36 -4.62 24.81
C SER A 76 11.00 -5.90 24.04
N LYS A 77 11.94 -6.83 23.88
CA LYS A 77 11.71 -8.16 23.28
C LYS A 77 11.06 -9.09 24.30
N ASP A 78 11.52 -9.03 25.56
CA ASP A 78 11.17 -9.98 26.61
C ASP A 78 10.00 -9.51 27.51
N SER A 79 9.61 -8.23 27.45
CA SER A 79 8.44 -7.71 28.18
C SER A 79 7.13 -8.20 27.56
N VAL A 80 6.22 -8.76 28.39
CA VAL A 80 4.81 -9.04 28.01
C VAL A 80 4.19 -7.75 27.50
N ARG A 81 3.76 -7.74 26.25
CA ARG A 81 3.27 -6.53 25.58
C ARG A 81 1.79 -6.35 25.90
N ASN A 82 1.40 -5.15 26.31
CA ASN A 82 0.00 -4.78 26.59
C ASN A 82 -0.95 -4.85 25.37
N HIS A 83 -0.43 -5.15 24.16
CA HIS A 83 -1.18 -5.15 22.90
C HIS A 83 -0.95 -6.46 22.15
N GLU A 84 -1.06 -7.59 22.82
CA GLU A 84 -1.06 -8.90 22.16
C GLU A 84 -2.49 -9.29 21.76
N ALA A 85 -2.60 -9.97 20.64
CA ALA A 85 -3.88 -10.49 20.18
C ALA A 85 -4.10 -11.88 20.80
N PHE A 86 -5.30 -12.10 21.32
CA PHE A 86 -5.68 -13.35 22.00
C PHE A 86 -6.71 -14.10 21.16
N TRP A 87 -6.68 -15.43 21.23
CA TRP A 87 -7.66 -16.31 20.59
C TRP A 87 -8.54 -16.97 21.63
N ASP A 88 -9.78 -17.26 21.27
CA ASP A 88 -10.60 -18.22 22.00
C ASP A 88 -10.05 -19.65 21.83
N GLU A 89 -10.57 -20.60 22.62
CA GLU A 89 -10.10 -21.99 22.65
C GLU A 89 -10.20 -22.70 21.27
N ASN A 90 -11.15 -22.28 20.43
CA ASN A 90 -11.39 -22.87 19.12
C ASN A 90 -10.70 -22.08 17.98
N GLU A 91 -9.96 -21.02 18.32
CA GLU A 91 -9.33 -20.09 17.40
C GLU A 91 -10.30 -19.55 16.31
N GLN A 92 -11.55 -19.28 16.68
CA GLN A 92 -12.58 -18.70 15.83
C GLN A 92 -12.78 -17.20 16.09
N VAL A 93 -12.42 -16.73 17.28
CA VAL A 93 -12.53 -15.34 17.69
C VAL A 93 -11.16 -14.83 18.08
N LEU A 94 -10.74 -13.74 17.45
CA LEU A 94 -9.53 -13.02 17.76
C LEU A 94 -9.88 -11.71 18.47
N THR A 95 -9.34 -11.50 19.66
CA THR A 95 -9.45 -10.25 20.39
C THR A 95 -8.14 -9.48 20.31
N TYR A 96 -8.18 -8.25 19.80
CA TYR A 96 -7.06 -7.33 19.79
C TYR A 96 -7.53 -5.97 20.33
N GLU A 97 -6.92 -5.52 21.43
CA GLU A 97 -7.41 -4.35 22.19
C GLU A 97 -8.92 -4.52 22.52
N ASP A 98 -9.74 -3.52 22.20
CA ASP A 98 -11.20 -3.57 22.43
C ASP A 98 -11.98 -4.19 21.25
N THR A 99 -11.29 -4.84 20.30
CA THR A 99 -11.91 -5.39 19.08
C THR A 99 -11.93 -6.91 19.11
N GLU A 100 -13.13 -7.50 19.14
CA GLU A 100 -13.35 -8.94 18.96
C GLU A 100 -13.78 -9.24 17.53
N LEU A 101 -12.92 -9.90 16.75
CA LEU A 101 -13.16 -10.25 15.36
C LEU A 101 -13.34 -11.76 15.20
N ARG A 102 -14.49 -12.20 14.68
CA ARG A 102 -14.74 -13.59 14.32
C ARG A 102 -14.20 -13.90 12.92
N MET A 103 -13.70 -15.11 12.69
CA MET A 103 -13.10 -15.49 11.41
C MET A 103 -14.08 -15.48 10.22
N ASP A 104 -15.37 -15.70 10.46
CA ASP A 104 -16.43 -15.62 9.44
C ASP A 104 -16.76 -14.17 9.02
N GLN A 105 -16.34 -13.18 9.81
CA GLN A 105 -16.56 -11.76 9.50
C GLN A 105 -15.59 -11.24 8.44
N ILE A 106 -14.41 -11.85 8.26
CA ILE A 106 -13.46 -11.44 7.22
C ILE A 106 -14.00 -11.75 5.82
N PRO A 107 -14.48 -12.97 5.50
CA PRO A 107 -15.19 -13.23 4.25
C PRO A 107 -16.41 -12.33 4.07
N THR A 108 -17.18 -12.08 5.14
CA THR A 108 -18.35 -11.20 5.09
C THR A 108 -17.98 -9.77 4.64
N LEU A 109 -16.88 -9.22 5.17
CA LEU A 109 -16.34 -7.93 4.75
C LEU A 109 -15.93 -7.94 3.27
N LEU A 110 -15.15 -8.95 2.86
CA LEU A 110 -14.66 -9.07 1.49
C LEU A 110 -15.81 -9.25 0.48
N GLU A 111 -16.79 -10.09 0.78
CA GLU A 111 -17.95 -10.31 -0.08
C GLU A 111 -18.84 -9.07 -0.19
N SER A 112 -19.00 -8.33 0.90
CA SER A 112 -19.73 -7.06 0.90
C SER A 112 -19.07 -6.04 -0.04
N GLU A 113 -17.77 -5.80 0.13
CA GLU A 113 -17.03 -4.85 -0.70
C GLU A 113 -16.91 -5.32 -2.15
N TYR A 114 -16.73 -6.63 -2.38
CA TYR A 114 -16.65 -7.20 -3.72
C TYR A 114 -17.94 -7.00 -4.51
N ARG A 115 -19.09 -7.25 -3.88
CA ARG A 115 -20.42 -7.06 -4.49
C ARG A 115 -20.64 -5.61 -4.89
N ASP A 116 -20.31 -4.67 -4.00
CA ASP A 116 -20.48 -3.25 -4.28
C ASP A 116 -19.49 -2.73 -5.33
N CYS A 117 -18.22 -3.17 -5.30
CA CYS A 117 -17.26 -2.89 -6.37
C CYS A 117 -17.76 -3.38 -7.72
N ARG A 118 -18.29 -4.61 -7.77
CA ARG A 118 -18.83 -5.22 -8.99
C ARG A 118 -19.99 -4.39 -9.54
N ARG A 119 -20.92 -3.97 -8.67
CA ARG A 119 -22.05 -3.12 -9.02
C ARG A 119 -21.58 -1.76 -9.57
N LEU A 120 -20.72 -1.06 -8.83
CA LEU A 120 -20.17 0.24 -9.23
C LEU A 120 -19.41 0.16 -10.56
N LEU A 121 -18.58 -0.87 -10.75
CA LEU A 121 -17.79 -1.01 -11.97
C LEU A 121 -18.67 -1.35 -13.17
N TYR A 122 -19.46 -2.41 -13.09
CA TYR A 122 -20.14 -2.94 -14.26
C TYR A 122 -21.48 -2.27 -14.54
N GLU A 123 -22.27 -1.95 -13.52
CA GLU A 123 -23.59 -1.34 -13.69
C GLU A 123 -23.47 0.18 -13.84
N ASP A 124 -22.72 0.84 -12.95
CA ASP A 124 -22.70 2.30 -12.91
C ASP A 124 -21.64 2.89 -13.88
N LEU A 125 -20.39 2.45 -13.81
CA LEU A 125 -19.28 3.02 -14.58
C LEU A 125 -19.16 2.48 -16.01
N MET A 126 -19.49 1.20 -16.21
CA MET A 126 -19.55 0.58 -17.55
C MET A 126 -20.97 0.55 -18.12
N PHE A 127 -21.91 1.25 -17.48
CA PHE A 127 -23.28 1.47 -17.94
C PHE A 127 -24.08 0.18 -18.17
N GLY A 128 -23.74 -0.92 -17.49
CA GLY A 128 -24.36 -2.22 -17.70
C GLY A 128 -24.14 -2.80 -19.11
N THR A 129 -23.08 -2.37 -19.81
CA THR A 129 -22.78 -2.82 -21.17
C THR A 129 -22.49 -4.32 -21.17
N LYS A 130 -23.26 -5.09 -21.95
CA LYS A 130 -23.14 -6.55 -22.02
C LYS A 130 -22.15 -7.04 -23.08
N ASP A 131 -21.89 -6.23 -24.10
CA ASP A 131 -21.03 -6.58 -25.23
C ASP A 131 -19.57 -6.18 -24.98
N VAL A 132 -19.04 -6.52 -23.80
CA VAL A 132 -17.65 -6.27 -23.42
C VAL A 132 -16.95 -7.59 -23.07
N SER A 133 -15.69 -7.72 -23.48
CA SER A 133 -14.85 -8.84 -23.06
C SER A 133 -14.23 -8.50 -21.71
N PHE A 134 -14.54 -9.29 -20.67
CA PHE A 134 -13.93 -9.10 -19.36
C PHE A 134 -12.44 -9.47 -19.40
N MET A 135 -11.63 -8.69 -18.69
CA MET A 135 -10.18 -8.83 -18.70
C MET A 135 -9.74 -9.89 -17.69
N HIS A 136 -9.11 -10.95 -18.20
CA HIS A 136 -8.53 -11.98 -17.37
C HIS A 136 -6.99 -11.92 -17.41
N ALA A 137 -6.35 -12.04 -16.25
CA ALA A 137 -4.90 -11.96 -16.13
C ALA A 137 -4.17 -13.07 -16.92
N TRP A 138 -4.75 -14.26 -17.05
CA TRP A 138 -4.20 -15.35 -17.85
C TRP A 138 -4.18 -15.06 -19.36
N ALA A 139 -5.08 -14.20 -19.84
CA ALA A 139 -5.19 -13.84 -21.27
C ALA A 139 -4.27 -12.67 -21.66
N LEU A 140 -3.71 -11.96 -20.68
CA LEU A 140 -2.90 -10.76 -20.88
C LEU A 140 -1.41 -11.06 -20.71
N LYS A 141 -0.59 -10.43 -21.55
CA LYS A 141 0.87 -10.42 -21.45
C LYS A 141 1.37 -9.10 -20.90
N ASP A 142 2.46 -9.13 -20.18
CA ASP A 142 3.05 -7.94 -19.59
C ASP A 142 4.57 -8.01 -19.55
N GLY A 143 5.20 -6.91 -19.94
CA GLY A 143 6.64 -6.71 -19.82
C GLY A 143 6.97 -6.00 -18.51
N ALA A 144 7.03 -6.75 -17.40
CA ALA A 144 7.36 -6.21 -16.08
C ALA A 144 8.79 -5.63 -15.99
N ASN A 145 9.68 -6.01 -16.92
CA ASN A 145 11.06 -5.55 -17.00
C ASN A 145 11.28 -4.34 -17.91
N ILE A 146 10.22 -3.80 -18.52
CA ILE A 146 10.32 -2.64 -19.40
C ILE A 146 10.37 -1.36 -18.56
N ASP A 147 11.32 -0.47 -18.88
CA ASP A 147 11.60 0.78 -18.17
C ASP A 147 11.04 2.03 -18.86
N THR A 148 10.36 1.87 -20.00
CA THR A 148 9.80 3.00 -20.76
C THR A 148 8.78 3.77 -19.92
N VAL A 149 8.91 5.10 -19.87
CA VAL A 149 7.95 5.98 -19.18
C VAL A 149 6.57 5.85 -19.81
N GLY A 150 5.53 5.74 -18.98
CA GLY A 150 4.14 5.53 -19.43
C GLY A 150 3.78 4.08 -19.72
N TRP A 151 4.75 3.16 -19.75
CA TRP A 151 4.53 1.74 -20.05
C TRP A 151 3.56 1.06 -19.06
N ASN A 152 2.63 0.29 -19.59
CA ASN A 152 1.82 -0.68 -18.86
C ASN A 152 1.37 -1.82 -19.81
N PHE A 153 0.72 -2.85 -19.29
CA PHE A 153 0.33 -4.05 -20.06
C PHE A 153 -0.58 -3.73 -21.26
N THR A 154 -1.34 -2.63 -21.25
CA THR A 154 -2.23 -2.27 -22.37
C THR A 154 -1.46 -1.93 -23.66
N GLN A 155 -0.16 -1.66 -23.54
CA GLN A 155 0.74 -1.35 -24.67
C GLN A 155 1.54 -2.57 -25.15
N HIS A 156 1.36 -3.73 -24.52
CA HIS A 156 2.01 -4.96 -24.95
C HIS A 156 1.45 -5.42 -26.30
N ARG A 157 2.32 -5.67 -27.28
CA ARG A 157 1.93 -6.03 -28.66
C ARG A 157 1.01 -7.25 -28.71
N ASP A 158 1.25 -8.26 -27.87
CA ASP A 158 0.44 -9.49 -27.86
C ASP A 158 -0.97 -9.27 -27.29
N ASN A 159 -1.22 -8.13 -26.64
CA ASN A 159 -2.56 -7.77 -26.15
C ASN A 159 -3.36 -6.96 -27.18
N GLU A 160 -2.77 -6.58 -28.33
CA GLU A 160 -3.40 -5.66 -29.28
C GLU A 160 -4.75 -6.17 -29.78
N LEU A 161 -4.86 -7.46 -30.11
CA LEU A 161 -6.11 -8.05 -30.60
C LEU A 161 -7.22 -8.00 -29.53
N LEU A 162 -6.89 -8.36 -28.29
CA LEU A 162 -7.81 -8.39 -27.16
C LEU A 162 -8.26 -6.98 -26.76
N LEU A 163 -7.35 -6.00 -26.81
CA LEU A 163 -7.60 -4.63 -26.37
C LEU A 163 -8.05 -3.70 -27.50
N ARG A 164 -8.27 -4.23 -28.71
CA ARG A 164 -8.67 -3.42 -29.86
C ARG A 164 -10.02 -2.77 -29.61
N GLY A 165 -10.02 -1.44 -29.54
CA GLY A 165 -11.24 -0.63 -29.40
C GLY A 165 -11.74 -0.47 -27.96
N THR A 166 -11.21 -1.20 -26.98
CA THR A 166 -11.65 -1.15 -25.58
C THR A 166 -11.59 0.26 -24.99
N GLY A 167 -10.55 1.03 -25.33
CA GLY A 167 -10.36 2.40 -24.87
C GLY A 167 -11.40 3.42 -25.38
N LYS A 168 -12.23 3.06 -26.37
CA LYS A 168 -13.35 3.89 -26.85
C LYS A 168 -14.71 3.27 -26.60
N THR A 169 -14.78 2.06 -26.02
CA THR A 169 -16.03 1.31 -25.84
C THR A 169 -17.06 2.09 -25.04
N LEU A 170 -16.68 2.66 -23.89
CA LEU A 170 -17.63 3.40 -23.05
C LEU A 170 -18.06 4.73 -23.69
N LEU A 171 -17.17 5.39 -24.44
CA LEU A 171 -17.55 6.58 -25.22
C LEU A 171 -18.58 6.20 -26.29
N ALA A 172 -18.34 5.13 -27.05
CA ALA A 172 -19.27 4.64 -28.05
C ALA A 172 -20.61 4.19 -27.43
N ALA A 173 -20.60 3.66 -26.20
CA ALA A 173 -21.82 3.33 -25.47
C ALA A 173 -22.65 4.59 -25.14
N ILE A 174 -22.00 5.68 -24.72
CA ILE A 174 -22.66 6.97 -24.50
C ILE A 174 -23.25 7.53 -25.80
N GLU A 175 -22.50 7.45 -26.91
CA GLU A 175 -22.94 7.97 -28.22
C GLU A 175 -24.10 7.18 -28.83
N ARG A 176 -24.17 5.86 -28.60
CA ARG A 176 -25.20 4.98 -29.16
C ARG A 176 -26.50 4.95 -28.37
N SER A 177 -26.45 5.25 -27.07
CA SER A 177 -27.62 5.21 -26.19
C SER A 177 -28.23 6.59 -26.06
N ASP A 178 -29.45 6.77 -26.56
CA ASP A 178 -30.20 8.04 -26.40
C ASP A 178 -30.30 8.48 -24.94
N GLN A 179 -30.43 7.52 -24.02
CA GLN A 179 -30.49 7.79 -22.58
C GLN A 179 -29.16 8.33 -22.05
N LEU A 180 -28.05 7.67 -22.37
CA LEU A 180 -26.72 8.10 -21.91
C LEU A 180 -26.28 9.38 -22.60
N CYS A 181 -26.57 9.53 -23.90
CA CYS A 181 -26.35 10.76 -24.65
C CYS A 181 -27.09 11.94 -23.99
N ARG A 182 -28.38 11.79 -23.67
CA ARG A 182 -29.14 12.82 -22.94
C ARG A 182 -28.66 13.04 -21.51
N LEU A 183 -28.00 12.06 -20.88
CA LEU A 183 -27.47 12.19 -19.52
C LEU A 183 -26.14 12.97 -19.53
N PHE A 184 -25.25 12.64 -20.45
CA PHE A 184 -23.88 13.15 -20.50
C PHE A 184 -23.69 14.37 -21.40
N LEU A 185 -24.56 14.57 -22.40
CA LEU A 185 -24.40 15.60 -23.42
C LEU A 185 -25.56 16.61 -23.40
N THR A 186 -25.22 17.85 -23.75
CA THR A 186 -26.16 18.94 -24.00
C THR A 186 -25.96 19.42 -25.43
N ASP A 187 -27.07 19.54 -26.17
CA ASP A 187 -27.08 20.17 -27.48
C ASP A 187 -26.83 21.68 -27.31
N THR A 188 -25.75 22.18 -27.92
CA THR A 188 -25.39 23.61 -27.83
C THR A 188 -26.04 24.47 -28.90
N ARG A 189 -26.81 23.86 -29.82
CA ARG A 189 -27.37 24.49 -31.03
C ARG A 189 -26.34 25.27 -31.86
N ASN A 190 -25.04 25.01 -31.64
CA ASN A 190 -23.95 25.70 -32.31
C ASN A 190 -23.41 24.83 -33.45
N PRO A 191 -23.37 25.31 -34.70
CA PRO A 191 -22.98 24.49 -35.86
C PRO A 191 -21.53 23.98 -35.86
N ALA A 192 -20.65 24.49 -34.98
CA ALA A 192 -19.25 24.06 -34.91
C ALA A 192 -18.98 22.85 -33.98
N ASN A 193 -19.79 22.66 -32.93
CA ASN A 193 -19.71 21.54 -31.98
C ASN A 193 -21.12 21.27 -31.46
N GLY A 194 -21.87 20.41 -32.16
CA GLY A 194 -23.30 20.17 -31.88
C GLY A 194 -23.61 19.70 -30.46
N TYR A 195 -22.64 19.18 -29.72
CA TYR A 195 -22.82 18.70 -28.34
C TYR A 195 -21.66 19.11 -27.42
N THR A 196 -21.95 19.37 -26.15
CA THR A 196 -20.97 19.53 -25.07
C THR A 196 -21.27 18.62 -23.89
N TRP A 197 -20.23 18.24 -23.14
CA TRP A 197 -20.36 17.44 -21.93
C TRP A 197 -21.05 18.22 -20.81
N ARG A 198 -21.96 17.56 -20.10
CA ARG A 198 -22.59 18.10 -18.89
C ARG A 198 -21.65 17.97 -17.70
N GLU A 199 -21.23 19.10 -17.15
CA GLU A 199 -20.32 19.15 -16.00
C GLU A 199 -20.83 18.32 -14.82
N ASN A 200 -22.12 18.41 -14.48
CA ASN A 200 -22.71 17.62 -13.39
C ASN A 200 -22.66 16.11 -13.64
N ALA A 201 -22.84 15.66 -14.89
CA ALA A 201 -22.78 14.24 -15.24
C ALA A 201 -21.35 13.72 -15.16
N VAL A 202 -20.37 14.51 -15.64
CA VAL A 202 -18.95 14.20 -15.54
C VAL A 202 -18.50 14.16 -14.08
N ALA A 203 -18.92 15.13 -13.26
CA ALA A 203 -18.62 15.16 -11.83
C ALA A 203 -19.24 13.97 -11.08
N SER A 204 -20.48 13.60 -11.41
CA SER A 204 -21.14 12.41 -10.83
C SER A 204 -20.44 11.11 -11.22
N TYR A 205 -20.01 10.99 -12.48
CA TYR A 205 -19.24 9.85 -12.95
C TYR A 205 -17.89 9.74 -12.20
N GLU A 206 -17.16 10.85 -12.07
CA GLU A 206 -15.90 10.85 -11.32
C GLU A 206 -16.11 10.56 -9.83
N ALA A 207 -17.19 11.06 -9.21
CA ALA A 207 -17.53 10.71 -7.83
C ALA A 207 -17.78 9.19 -7.67
N THR A 208 -18.42 8.57 -8.65
CA THR A 208 -18.64 7.11 -8.69
C THR A 208 -17.32 6.35 -8.86
N VAL A 209 -16.37 6.87 -9.65
CA VAL A 209 -15.02 6.31 -9.74
C VAL A 209 -14.33 6.35 -8.38
N GLN A 210 -14.38 7.49 -7.69
CA GLN A 210 -13.73 7.65 -6.39
C GLN A 210 -14.33 6.69 -5.36
N GLU A 211 -15.64 6.44 -5.41
CA GLU A 211 -16.29 5.43 -4.57
C GLU A 211 -15.85 4.00 -4.92
N LEU A 212 -15.73 3.65 -6.20
CA LEU A 212 -15.16 2.37 -6.63
C LEU A 212 -13.74 2.18 -6.08
N LEU A 213 -12.88 3.20 -6.24
CA LEU A 213 -11.48 3.14 -5.82
C LEU A 213 -11.33 2.95 -4.31
N LYS A 214 -12.15 3.62 -3.50
CA LYS A 214 -12.17 3.43 -2.03
C LYS A 214 -12.53 2.00 -1.61
N ARG A 215 -13.35 1.30 -2.39
CA ARG A 215 -13.77 -0.07 -2.05
C ARG A 215 -12.76 -1.09 -2.58
N LEU A 216 -12.26 -0.86 -3.79
CA LEU A 216 -11.21 -1.67 -4.39
C LEU A 216 -9.93 -1.60 -3.56
N CYS A 217 -9.63 -0.45 -2.95
CA CYS A 217 -8.47 -0.32 -2.06
C CYS A 217 -8.61 -1.21 -0.82
N ILE A 218 -9.80 -1.30 -0.22
CA ILE A 218 -10.07 -2.19 0.92
C ILE A 218 -9.98 -3.65 0.51
N LEU A 219 -10.58 -4.04 -0.63
CA LEU A 219 -10.45 -5.41 -1.15
C LEU A 219 -8.98 -5.81 -1.31
N ILE A 220 -8.19 -4.97 -1.97
CA ILE A 220 -6.77 -5.25 -2.21
C ILE A 220 -5.97 -5.25 -0.89
N HIS A 221 -6.26 -4.33 0.04
CA HIS A 221 -5.54 -4.21 1.30
C HIS A 221 -5.82 -5.37 2.27
N VAL A 222 -7.09 -5.80 2.37
CA VAL A 222 -7.52 -6.86 3.30
C VAL A 222 -7.24 -8.25 2.74
N SER A 223 -7.46 -8.47 1.43
CA SER A 223 -7.23 -9.78 0.80
C SER A 223 -5.78 -10.02 0.34
N GLY A 224 -4.96 -8.97 0.28
CA GLY A 224 -3.59 -9.01 -0.21
C GLY A 224 -2.58 -9.69 0.71
N GLY A 225 -3.01 -10.44 1.73
CA GLY A 225 -2.12 -11.03 2.72
C GLY A 225 -1.68 -9.99 3.75
N GLN A 226 -0.39 -9.99 4.13
CA GLN A 226 0.07 -9.00 5.09
C GLN A 226 0.03 -7.57 4.52
N PRO A 227 -0.62 -6.63 5.23
CA PRO A 227 -0.82 -5.30 4.70
C PRO A 227 0.50 -4.55 4.55
N VAL A 228 0.67 -3.97 3.37
CA VAL A 228 1.71 -2.98 3.06
C VAL A 228 1.46 -1.71 3.90
N ARG A 229 2.52 -0.95 4.19
CA ARG A 229 2.38 0.41 4.73
C ARG A 229 1.39 1.23 3.93
N GLU A 230 0.55 2.00 4.61
CA GLU A 230 -0.43 2.87 3.96
C GLU A 230 0.22 3.80 2.92
N SER A 231 1.30 4.51 3.27
CA SER A 231 2.00 5.41 2.34
C SER A 231 2.56 4.72 1.09
N GLU A 232 3.08 3.50 1.24
CA GLU A 232 3.53 2.69 0.11
C GLU A 232 2.37 2.18 -0.73
N PHE A 233 1.27 1.84 -0.08
CA PHE A 233 0.06 1.35 -0.72
C PHE A 233 -0.61 2.45 -1.54
N LEU A 234 -0.79 3.63 -0.95
CA LEU A 234 -1.37 4.80 -1.63
C LEU A 234 -0.49 5.30 -2.78
N ALA A 235 0.82 5.07 -2.71
CA ALA A 235 1.78 5.40 -3.77
C ALA A 235 1.86 4.35 -4.91
N MET A 236 1.00 3.32 -4.92
CA MET A 236 0.97 2.33 -6.00
C MET A 236 0.66 2.98 -7.35
N THR A 237 1.40 2.56 -8.38
CA THR A 237 1.26 3.09 -9.74
C THR A 237 0.82 2.01 -10.73
N TRP A 238 -0.04 2.39 -11.67
CA TRP A 238 -0.60 1.51 -12.72
C TRP A 238 0.14 1.62 -14.06
N ARG A 239 0.99 2.63 -14.22
CA ARG A 239 1.89 2.81 -15.37
C ARG A 239 3.25 3.30 -14.93
N ASN A 240 4.26 3.00 -15.74
CA ASN A 240 5.63 3.41 -15.44
C ASN A 240 5.74 4.93 -15.39
N THR A 241 6.53 5.40 -14.43
CA THR A 241 6.96 6.80 -14.30
C THR A 241 8.47 6.84 -14.58
N GLN A 242 9.22 7.70 -13.89
CA GLN A 242 10.68 7.54 -13.79
C GLN A 242 11.08 6.21 -13.12
N ARG A 243 10.13 5.54 -12.47
CA ARG A 243 10.27 4.21 -11.87
C ARG A 243 9.30 3.24 -12.51
N ARG A 244 9.64 1.95 -12.48
CA ARG A 244 8.71 0.87 -12.83
C ARG A 244 7.46 0.95 -11.95
N ARG A 245 6.33 0.66 -12.57
CA ARG A 245 5.02 0.69 -11.90
C ARG A 245 4.87 -0.42 -10.86
N SER A 246 3.86 -0.27 -10.01
CA SER A 246 3.52 -1.26 -8.99
C SER A 246 2.65 -2.39 -9.51
N VAL A 247 1.66 -2.09 -10.36
CA VAL A 247 0.70 -3.09 -10.87
C VAL A 247 1.24 -3.76 -12.14
N THR A 248 1.45 -5.07 -12.08
CA THR A 248 1.97 -5.88 -13.19
C THR A 248 1.17 -7.17 -13.34
N ILE A 249 1.32 -7.87 -14.45
CA ILE A 249 0.75 -9.20 -14.66
C ILE A 249 1.90 -10.21 -14.67
N CYS A 250 1.83 -11.19 -13.77
CA CYS A 250 2.85 -12.22 -13.61
C CYS A 250 2.19 -13.54 -13.22
N HIS A 251 2.64 -14.65 -13.79
CA HIS A 251 2.08 -15.99 -13.54
C HIS A 251 0.55 -16.02 -13.62
N GLU A 252 0.00 -15.43 -14.69
CA GLU A 252 -1.44 -15.40 -14.96
C GLU A 252 -2.30 -14.73 -13.86
N ARG A 253 -1.66 -13.91 -13.02
CA ARG A 253 -2.28 -13.16 -11.93
C ARG A 253 -1.83 -11.71 -11.93
N VAL A 254 -2.65 -10.85 -11.34
CA VAL A 254 -2.25 -9.47 -11.07
C VAL A 254 -1.32 -9.47 -9.87
N MET A 255 -0.11 -8.96 -10.09
CA MET A 255 0.96 -8.83 -9.13
C MET A 255 1.17 -7.36 -8.77
N ILE A 256 1.08 -7.06 -7.48
CA ILE A 256 1.48 -5.77 -6.93
C ILE A 256 2.91 -5.89 -6.42
N HIS A 257 3.78 -5.03 -6.96
CA HIS A 257 5.15 -4.89 -6.53
C HIS A 257 5.38 -3.52 -5.90
N VAL A 258 5.64 -3.51 -4.60
CA VAL A 258 5.98 -2.30 -3.84
C VAL A 258 7.46 -2.34 -3.47
N ARG A 259 8.22 -1.35 -3.96
CA ARG A 259 9.65 -1.21 -3.66
C ARG A 259 9.84 -0.27 -2.49
N TYR A 260 10.38 -0.78 -1.39
CA TYR A 260 10.62 0.02 -0.19
C TYR A 260 11.97 0.72 -0.17
N HIS A 261 11.99 1.93 0.39
CA HIS A 261 13.15 2.83 0.37
C HIS A 261 13.86 3.07 1.71
N LYS A 262 13.31 2.76 2.90
CA LYS A 262 14.05 3.14 4.14
C LYS A 262 15.23 2.22 4.48
N GLY A 263 15.22 0.96 4.05
CA GLY A 263 16.39 0.07 4.20
C GLY A 263 17.55 0.41 3.26
N GLN A 264 17.25 1.12 2.17
CA GLN A 264 18.20 1.48 1.11
C GLN A 264 19.42 2.23 1.63
N GLN A 265 19.22 3.12 2.60
CA GLN A 265 20.31 3.92 3.17
C GLN A 265 21.27 3.10 4.05
N GLN A 266 20.83 1.92 4.54
CA GLN A 266 21.65 1.07 5.42
C GLN A 266 22.26 -0.12 4.68
N THR A 267 21.53 -0.79 3.78
CA THR A 267 21.96 -2.07 3.19
C THR A 267 22.24 -2.03 1.69
N GLY A 268 21.90 -0.92 1.01
CA GLY A 268 22.04 -0.80 -0.46
C GLY A 268 21.15 -1.74 -1.29
N ARG A 269 20.40 -2.65 -0.65
CA ARG A 269 19.50 -3.62 -1.30
C ARG A 269 18.04 -3.19 -1.16
N TYR A 270 17.26 -3.41 -2.21
CA TYR A 270 15.81 -3.23 -2.17
C TYR A 270 15.18 -4.39 -1.42
N LYS A 271 14.29 -4.09 -0.48
CA LYS A 271 13.35 -5.09 0.01
C LYS A 271 12.17 -5.11 -0.96
N GLU A 272 12.07 -6.19 -1.73
CA GLU A 272 10.96 -6.40 -2.64
C GLU A 272 9.76 -6.90 -1.85
N ASN A 273 8.61 -6.28 -2.10
CA ASN A 273 7.35 -6.68 -1.51
C ASN A 273 6.36 -6.96 -2.62
N VAL A 274 5.97 -8.23 -2.72
CA VAL A 274 5.21 -8.76 -3.83
C VAL A 274 3.96 -9.41 -3.28
N HIS A 275 2.82 -8.98 -3.79
CA HIS A 275 1.50 -9.51 -3.46
C HIS A 275 0.77 -9.91 -4.72
N PHE A 276 0.22 -11.12 -4.76
CA PHE A 276 -0.68 -11.54 -5.81
C PHE A 276 -2.11 -11.30 -5.37
N LEU A 277 -2.90 -10.65 -6.22
CA LEU A 277 -4.33 -10.46 -5.95
C LEU A 277 -5.09 -11.77 -6.14
N ALA A 278 -6.15 -11.94 -5.36
CA ALA A 278 -7.18 -12.93 -5.66
C ALA A 278 -7.71 -12.69 -7.09
N TYR A 279 -7.99 -13.76 -7.84
CA TYR A 279 -8.38 -13.70 -9.26
C TYR A 279 -9.49 -12.67 -9.50
N SER A 280 -10.59 -12.78 -8.76
CA SER A 280 -11.76 -11.90 -8.90
C SER A 280 -11.46 -10.43 -8.62
N VAL A 281 -10.56 -10.12 -7.68
CA VAL A 281 -10.14 -8.75 -7.36
C VAL A 281 -9.20 -8.21 -8.44
N GLY A 282 -8.31 -9.05 -8.96
CA GLY A 282 -7.44 -8.72 -10.08
C GLY A 282 -8.23 -8.37 -11.33
N GLU A 283 -9.28 -9.13 -11.66
CA GLU A 283 -10.16 -8.89 -12.81
C GLU A 283 -10.88 -7.55 -12.70
N LEU A 284 -11.43 -7.20 -11.52
CA LEU A 284 -12.03 -5.88 -11.28
C LEU A 284 -11.02 -4.75 -11.56
N LEU A 285 -9.78 -4.90 -11.10
CA LEU A 285 -8.73 -3.90 -11.35
C LEU A 285 -8.35 -3.82 -12.83
N LEU A 286 -8.27 -4.95 -13.54
CA LEU A 286 -7.95 -4.98 -14.96
C LEU A 286 -9.06 -4.32 -15.80
N ASP A 287 -10.32 -4.65 -15.56
CA ASP A 287 -11.47 -4.04 -16.24
C ASP A 287 -11.54 -2.53 -15.97
N TYR A 288 -11.28 -2.12 -14.73
CA TYR A 288 -11.15 -0.69 -14.39
C TYR A 288 -10.06 0.00 -15.24
N ILE A 289 -8.86 -0.58 -15.32
CA ILE A 289 -7.74 -0.02 -16.11
C ILE A 289 -8.07 0.02 -17.61
N VAL A 290 -8.73 -1.01 -18.14
CA VAL A 290 -8.97 -1.15 -19.58
C VAL A 290 -10.17 -0.33 -20.07
N TYR A 291 -11.23 -0.21 -19.28
CA TYR A 291 -12.48 0.43 -19.74
C TYR A 291 -12.73 1.79 -19.09
N VAL A 292 -12.62 1.89 -17.77
CA VAL A 292 -12.98 3.10 -17.03
C VAL A 292 -11.91 4.17 -17.18
N MET A 293 -10.63 3.82 -17.06
CA MET A 293 -9.53 4.80 -17.16
C MET A 293 -9.47 5.52 -18.51
N PRO A 294 -9.67 4.87 -19.67
CA PRO A 294 -9.71 5.58 -20.94
C PRO A 294 -10.84 6.60 -21.04
N LEU A 295 -12.05 6.29 -20.56
CA LEU A 295 -13.14 7.26 -20.53
C LEU A 295 -12.82 8.43 -19.59
N ARG A 296 -12.30 8.16 -18.37
CA ARG A 296 -11.83 9.22 -17.46
C ARG A 296 -10.80 10.13 -18.14
N GLN A 297 -9.85 9.55 -18.88
CA GLN A 297 -8.83 10.31 -19.61
C GLN A 297 -9.42 11.17 -20.73
N ILE A 298 -10.46 10.70 -21.42
CA ILE A 298 -11.19 11.48 -22.44
C ILE A 298 -11.89 12.67 -21.78
N LEU A 299 -12.67 12.42 -20.71
CA LEU A 299 -13.40 13.46 -19.98
C LEU A 299 -12.46 14.53 -19.40
N LEU A 300 -11.34 14.12 -18.81
CA LEU A 300 -10.32 15.04 -18.28
C LEU A 300 -9.75 15.96 -19.38
N ARG A 301 -9.51 15.44 -20.59
CA ARG A 301 -8.97 16.22 -21.71
C ARG A 301 -9.97 17.22 -22.30
N GLN A 302 -11.26 17.01 -22.10
CA GLN A 302 -12.30 17.97 -22.49
C GLN A 302 -12.24 19.22 -21.62
N GLN A 303 -12.00 19.04 -20.32
CA GLN A 303 -11.86 20.16 -19.38
C GLN A 303 -10.48 20.82 -19.47
N THR A 304 -9.42 20.00 -19.50
CA THR A 304 -8.03 20.47 -19.55
C THR A 304 -7.31 19.82 -20.74
N PRO A 305 -7.18 20.53 -21.88
CA PRO A 305 -6.48 20.00 -23.05
C PRO A 305 -5.06 19.52 -22.70
N LYS A 306 -4.67 18.36 -23.22
CA LYS A 306 -3.38 17.68 -22.96
C LYS A 306 -3.17 17.14 -21.55
N ALA A 307 -4.12 17.28 -20.62
CA ALA A 307 -4.01 16.66 -19.31
C ALA A 307 -3.91 15.13 -19.40
N LEU A 308 -3.16 14.55 -18.46
CA LEU A 308 -2.99 13.10 -18.32
C LEU A 308 -3.48 12.68 -16.94
N LEU A 309 -4.14 11.52 -16.89
CA LEU A 309 -4.46 10.91 -15.60
C LEU A 309 -3.18 10.69 -14.79
N SER A 310 -3.30 10.83 -13.48
CA SER A 310 -2.22 10.56 -12.55
C SER A 310 -1.75 9.11 -12.69
N PRO A 311 -0.44 8.83 -12.57
CA PRO A 311 0.08 7.46 -12.60
C PRO A 311 -0.28 6.66 -11.33
N PHE A 312 -0.72 7.33 -10.26
CA PHE A 312 -1.11 6.71 -9.00
C PHE A 312 -2.52 6.12 -9.11
N LEU A 313 -2.71 4.92 -8.58
CA LEU A 313 -3.99 4.19 -8.66
C LEU A 313 -5.05 4.82 -7.75
N TRP A 314 -4.64 5.25 -6.56
CA TRP A 314 -5.50 5.78 -5.50
C TRP A 314 -5.53 7.31 -5.49
N GLU A 315 -5.49 7.90 -6.69
CA GLU A 315 -5.40 9.34 -6.85
C GLU A 315 -6.75 10.05 -6.66
N LYS A 316 -6.67 11.25 -6.09
CA LYS A 316 -7.79 12.19 -6.05
C LYS A 316 -7.26 13.56 -6.50
N ASP A 317 -7.95 14.17 -7.46
CA ASP A 317 -7.58 15.46 -8.04
C ASP A 317 -6.14 15.50 -8.58
N GLY A 318 -5.66 14.37 -9.12
CA GLY A 318 -4.31 14.23 -9.68
C GLY A 318 -3.20 14.07 -8.64
N LYS A 319 -3.54 14.00 -7.35
CA LYS A 319 -2.57 13.83 -6.24
C LYS A 319 -2.63 12.41 -5.70
N VAL A 320 -1.51 11.95 -5.12
CA VAL A 320 -1.45 10.69 -4.37
C VAL A 320 -2.48 10.73 -3.25
N GLY A 321 -3.13 9.61 -2.97
CA GLY A 321 -3.96 9.44 -1.78
C GLY A 321 -3.20 9.92 -0.53
N ILE A 322 -3.90 10.64 0.35
CA ILE A 322 -3.28 11.23 1.53
C ILE A 322 -3.22 10.17 2.63
N ASP A 323 -2.09 10.05 3.33
CA ASP A 323 -1.96 9.18 4.50
C ASP A 323 -3.08 9.47 5.52
N GLY A 324 -3.72 8.42 6.03
CA GLY A 324 -4.88 8.49 6.91
C GLY A 324 -6.23 8.34 6.19
N GLN A 325 -6.26 8.20 4.86
CA GLN A 325 -7.50 7.96 4.11
C GLN A 325 -7.95 6.50 4.14
N LEU A 326 -7.04 5.54 4.37
CA LEU A 326 -7.36 4.13 4.30
C LEU A 326 -8.12 3.64 5.54
N SER A 327 -7.83 4.20 6.73
CA SER A 327 -8.55 3.83 7.96
C SER A 327 -10.04 4.20 7.91
N PRO A 328 -10.44 5.43 7.54
CA PRO A 328 -11.86 5.76 7.36
C PRO A 328 -12.55 4.85 6.33
N CYS A 329 -11.87 4.50 5.22
CA CYS A 329 -12.44 3.59 4.23
C CYS A 329 -12.68 2.18 4.81
N LEU A 330 -11.77 1.69 5.66
CA LEU A 330 -11.90 0.38 6.31
C LEU A 330 -12.98 0.39 7.40
N GLU A 331 -13.11 1.50 8.13
CA GLU A 331 -14.19 1.69 9.10
C GLU A 331 -15.57 1.69 8.40
N ASP A 332 -15.70 2.43 7.31
CA ASP A 332 -16.93 2.46 6.51
C ASP A 332 -17.26 1.08 5.93
N ALA A 333 -16.25 0.35 5.46
CA ALA A 333 -16.41 -1.03 4.97
C ALA A 333 -16.87 -1.97 6.10
N SER A 334 -16.29 -1.82 7.30
CA SER A 334 -16.68 -2.59 8.49
C SER A 334 -18.14 -2.35 8.86
N ILE A 335 -18.59 -1.08 8.81
CA ILE A 335 -19.97 -0.69 9.10
C ILE A 335 -20.93 -1.31 8.06
N ARG A 336 -20.61 -1.24 6.76
CA ARG A 336 -21.44 -1.83 5.70
C ARG A 336 -21.56 -3.35 5.85
N ALA A 337 -20.47 -4.01 6.17
CA ALA A 337 -20.43 -5.45 6.40
C ALA A 337 -21.02 -5.88 7.75
N ARG A 338 -21.36 -4.92 8.63
CA ARG A 338 -21.87 -5.14 10.00
C ARG A 338 -20.92 -5.98 10.85
N ILE A 339 -19.63 -5.68 10.74
CA ILE A 339 -18.56 -6.27 11.54
C ILE A 339 -17.98 -5.23 12.50
N PRO A 340 -17.17 -5.62 13.49
CA PRO A 340 -16.45 -4.66 14.34
C PRO A 340 -15.65 -3.67 13.50
N ARG A 341 -15.56 -2.41 13.96
CA ARG A 341 -14.83 -1.37 13.23
C ARG A 341 -13.34 -1.70 13.22
N LEU A 342 -12.79 -1.91 12.04
CA LEU A 342 -11.37 -2.15 11.86
C LEU A 342 -10.67 -0.87 11.42
N HIS A 343 -9.48 -0.65 11.98
CA HIS A 343 -8.55 0.41 11.57
C HIS A 343 -7.34 -0.24 10.89
N VAL A 344 -6.60 0.51 10.07
CA VAL A 344 -5.42 -0.03 9.37
C VAL A 344 -4.34 -0.51 10.36
N SER A 345 -4.17 0.19 11.48
CA SER A 345 -3.24 -0.17 12.54
C SER A 345 -3.61 -1.49 13.21
N SER A 346 -4.88 -1.66 13.60
CA SER A 346 -5.39 -2.88 14.24
C SER A 346 -5.44 -4.05 13.26
N TRP A 347 -5.91 -3.82 12.02
CA TRP A 347 -5.93 -4.84 10.96
C TRP A 347 -4.55 -5.45 10.71
N ARG A 348 -3.51 -4.62 10.71
CA ARG A 348 -2.13 -5.10 10.55
C ARG A 348 -1.75 -6.10 11.64
N GLN A 349 -2.14 -5.84 12.89
CA GLN A 349 -1.84 -6.69 14.05
C GLN A 349 -2.66 -7.97 14.03
N ILE A 350 -3.96 -7.82 13.76
CA ILE A 350 -4.90 -8.92 13.54
C ILE A 350 -4.37 -9.87 12.47
N THR A 351 -3.87 -9.35 11.35
CA THR A 351 -3.27 -10.16 10.29
C THR A 351 -1.99 -10.88 10.75
N VAL A 352 -1.19 -10.30 11.67
CA VAL A 352 -0.06 -11.04 12.28
C VAL A 352 -0.60 -12.28 12.99
N ALA A 353 -1.60 -12.09 13.85
CA ALA A 353 -2.13 -13.13 14.71
C ALA A 353 -2.80 -14.23 13.89
N ILE A 354 -3.61 -13.87 12.88
CA ILE A 354 -4.20 -14.81 11.93
C ILE A 354 -3.13 -15.66 11.27
N VAL A 355 -2.08 -15.07 10.73
CA VAL A 355 -1.06 -15.85 10.04
C VAL A 355 -0.29 -16.76 11.01
N LYS A 356 0.10 -16.24 12.17
CA LYS A 356 0.81 -17.02 13.19
C LYS A 356 0.00 -18.23 13.67
N THR A 357 -1.32 -18.11 13.78
CA THR A 357 -2.15 -19.18 14.33
C THR A 357 -2.67 -20.11 13.23
N LYS A 358 -3.16 -19.56 12.12
CA LYS A 358 -3.85 -20.34 11.07
C LYS A 358 -2.95 -20.87 9.97
N PHE A 359 -1.76 -20.29 9.79
CA PHE A 359 -0.90 -20.60 8.65
C PHE A 359 0.53 -20.99 9.06
N ALA A 360 0.83 -21.17 10.35
CA ALA A 360 2.17 -21.51 10.84
C ALA A 360 2.83 -22.66 10.05
N SER A 361 2.09 -23.74 9.81
CA SER A 361 2.56 -24.93 9.08
C SER A 361 2.87 -24.68 7.60
N HIS A 362 2.39 -23.57 7.04
CA HIS A 362 2.60 -23.20 5.63
C HIS A 362 3.70 -22.15 5.44
N ILE A 363 4.25 -21.59 6.52
CA ILE A 363 5.24 -20.51 6.44
C ILE A 363 6.57 -21.04 5.88
N GLY A 364 7.01 -22.26 6.23
CA GLY A 364 8.28 -22.85 5.79
C GLY A 364 8.46 -23.13 4.28
N VAL A 365 7.50 -22.81 3.41
CA VAL A 365 7.52 -23.16 1.97
C VAL A 365 8.05 -22.01 1.07
N SER A 366 8.36 -20.83 1.63
CA SER A 366 8.88 -19.66 0.88
C SER A 366 10.30 -19.26 1.28
N GLU A 367 11.23 -20.22 1.18
CA GLU A 367 12.67 -19.93 1.23
C GLU A 367 13.21 -19.63 -0.19
N VAL A 368 13.58 -18.37 -0.43
CA VAL A 368 14.66 -18.05 -1.37
C VAL A 368 15.83 -17.61 -0.51
N ASN A 369 16.88 -18.44 -0.50
CA ASN A 369 18.16 -18.16 0.15
C ASN A 369 18.75 -16.87 -0.41
N VAL A 370 18.72 -15.81 0.38
CA VAL A 370 19.57 -14.63 0.20
C VAL A 370 20.21 -14.37 1.55
N ASP A 371 21.53 -14.56 1.61
CA ASP A 371 22.37 -14.23 2.75
C ASP A 371 22.10 -12.79 3.21
N ASP A 372 21.33 -12.66 4.28
CA ASP A 372 21.25 -11.47 5.13
C ASP A 372 22.09 -11.77 6.37
N GLN A 373 23.36 -11.36 6.34
CA GLN A 373 24.29 -11.44 7.47
C GLN A 373 23.91 -10.53 8.66
N ASP A 374 22.84 -9.75 8.55
CA ASP A 374 22.31 -8.88 9.62
C ASP A 374 21.02 -9.42 10.28
N ALA A 375 20.64 -10.65 9.99
CA ALA A 375 19.49 -11.30 10.60
C ALA A 375 19.89 -12.04 11.88
N GLU A 376 20.12 -11.31 12.97
CA GLU A 376 20.11 -11.91 14.31
C GLU A 376 18.79 -12.68 14.52
N GLU A 377 18.92 -13.90 15.03
CA GLU A 377 17.89 -14.93 15.25
C GLU A 377 16.47 -14.39 15.49
N ILE A 378 15.72 -14.32 14.41
CA ILE A 378 14.26 -14.24 14.40
C ILE A 378 13.79 -15.66 14.09
N GLU A 379 12.83 -16.19 14.86
CA GLU A 379 12.10 -17.43 14.52
C GLU A 379 11.79 -17.46 13.02
N GLU A 380 12.13 -18.55 12.34
CA GLU A 380 12.05 -18.68 10.87
C GLU A 380 10.64 -18.30 10.34
N ASP A 381 9.61 -18.61 11.13
CA ASP A 381 8.20 -18.26 10.86
C ASP A 381 7.94 -16.75 10.87
N ILE A 382 8.61 -15.98 11.73
CA ILE A 382 8.49 -14.51 11.76
C ILE A 382 9.29 -13.88 10.61
N ARG A 383 10.34 -14.54 10.12
CA ARG A 383 11.26 -14.04 9.10
C ARG A 383 10.57 -13.91 7.73
N ILE A 384 9.82 -14.93 7.32
CA ILE A 384 9.02 -14.94 6.09
C ILE A 384 7.87 -13.92 6.17
N MET A 385 7.22 -13.85 7.33
CA MET A 385 6.18 -12.86 7.65
C MET A 385 6.71 -11.44 7.85
N THR A 386 8.02 -11.20 7.80
CA THR A 386 8.59 -9.86 7.82
C THR A 386 8.95 -9.40 6.40
N ARG A 387 9.10 -10.33 5.44
CA ARG A 387 9.42 -10.03 4.03
C ARG A 387 8.29 -9.26 3.34
N GLN A 388 7.02 -9.66 3.52
CA GLN A 388 5.84 -8.99 2.96
C GLN A 388 5.46 -7.63 3.58
N ARG A 389 6.14 -7.19 4.64
CA ARG A 389 5.73 -6.00 5.42
C ARG A 389 6.50 -4.74 5.09
N ASN A 390 7.63 -4.86 4.40
CA ASN A 390 8.63 -3.79 4.24
C ASN A 390 9.08 -3.10 5.55
N HIS A 391 8.60 -3.53 6.72
CA HIS A 391 8.95 -3.06 8.05
C HIS A 391 9.87 -4.05 8.76
N LYS A 392 10.72 -3.52 9.64
CA LYS A 392 11.27 -4.32 10.74
C LYS A 392 10.12 -4.59 11.71
N THR A 393 10.05 -5.80 12.27
CA THR A 393 9.08 -6.24 13.30
C THR A 393 8.94 -5.24 14.45
N GLN A 394 9.97 -4.39 14.65
CA GLN A 394 10.08 -3.32 15.62
C GLN A 394 9.23 -2.07 15.35
N THR A 395 8.78 -1.79 14.12
CA THR A 395 7.95 -0.59 13.83
C THR A 395 6.44 -0.87 13.91
N VAL A 396 6.07 -2.09 14.32
CA VAL A 396 4.67 -2.49 14.45
C VAL A 396 4.04 -1.92 15.73
N ASN A 397 4.85 -1.39 16.67
CA ASN A 397 4.39 -0.95 17.98
C ASN A 397 4.64 0.55 18.25
N ARG A 398 4.39 1.41 17.26
CA ARG A 398 4.43 2.87 17.46
C ARG A 398 3.16 3.48 16.88
N ALA A 399 2.10 3.46 17.67
CA ALA A 399 1.05 4.48 17.66
C ALA A 399 1.14 5.21 18.99
#